data_AF-A0AAD3CKB4-F1
#
_entry.id   AF-A0AAD3CKB4-F1
#
_cell.length_a   1.000
_cell.length_b   1.000
_cell.length_c   1.000
_cell.angle_alpha   90.00
_cell.angle_beta   90.00
_cell.angle_gamma   90.00
#
_symmetry.space_group_name_H-M   'P 1'
#
loop_
_entity.id
_entity.type
_entity.pdbx_description
1 polymer ?
#
loop_
_entity_poly.entity_id
_entity_poly.type
_entity_poly.pdbx_seq_one_letter_code
_entity_poly.pdbx_strand_id
1 'polypeptide(L)'
;MFRASLRCLARSSSQMTAAEREAALRDANEKMRQYAMNRPSLDKVKPKRGLFEGEQGNQHFIQFAAVTSFLCAFLVTPFLGKKIALDEDFRKKFVPSWYDYSLEKPDYAWTRQELHEQMIEVQNQLAERAIRGEFTPEKLEQMRAERMAYHPGLEDDDDIED
;
A
#
# COMPACT_ATOMS: atom_id res chain seq x y z
N MET A 1 -20.11 32.27 4.87
CA MET A 1 -19.32 33.48 4.60
C MET A 1 -18.74 33.99 5.91
N PHE A 2 -17.45 33.78 6.19
CA PHE A 2 -16.64 34.64 7.08
C PHE A 2 -15.16 34.40 6.72
N ARG A 3 -14.74 35.00 5.60
CA ARG A 3 -13.34 35.24 5.25
C ARG A 3 -12.93 36.53 5.93
N ALA A 4 -12.25 36.46 7.08
CA ALA A 4 -11.42 37.55 7.60
C ALA A 4 -10.70 37.09 8.88
N SER A 5 -9.44 36.66 8.75
CA SER A 5 -8.33 37.17 9.59
C SER A 5 -7.01 36.47 9.20
N LEU A 6 -6.65 36.56 7.93
CA LEU A 6 -5.24 36.45 7.52
C LEU A 6 -4.71 37.88 7.51
N ARG A 7 -4.02 38.31 8.58
CA ARG A 7 -3.07 39.45 8.62
C ARG A 7 -2.77 39.84 10.08
N CYS A 8 -1.90 39.12 10.78
CA CYS A 8 -1.16 39.67 11.95
C CYS A 8 -0.02 38.75 12.47
N LEU A 9 0.77 38.12 11.59
CA LEU A 9 2.08 37.58 11.98
C LEU A 9 3.17 37.96 10.96
N ALA A 10 2.94 39.01 10.19
CA ALA A 10 3.97 39.64 9.39
C ALA A 10 4.71 40.65 10.27
N ARG A 11 5.82 40.19 10.85
CA ARG A 11 7.10 40.91 10.82
C ARG A 11 7.15 42.27 11.54
N SER A 12 7.51 42.23 12.82
CA SER A 12 8.42 43.23 13.40
C SER A 12 9.73 42.53 13.80
N SER A 13 10.50 42.09 12.80
CA SER A 13 11.92 41.81 13.02
C SER A 13 12.62 43.16 13.21
N SER A 14 12.50 43.74 14.41
CA SER A 14 13.37 44.83 14.82
C SER A 14 14.79 44.28 14.71
N GLN A 15 15.66 44.93 13.94
CA GLN A 15 17.06 44.54 13.84
C GLN A 15 17.71 44.85 15.20
N MET A 16 17.63 43.91 16.14
CA MET A 16 18.33 44.02 17.41
C MET A 16 19.81 44.20 17.12
N THR A 17 20.41 45.21 17.74
CA THR A 17 21.85 45.43 17.67
C THR A 17 22.59 44.20 18.20
N ALA A 18 23.85 43.99 17.78
CA ALA A 18 24.61 42.81 18.17
C ALA A 18 24.67 42.61 19.70
N ALA A 19 24.74 43.72 20.45
CA ALA A 19 24.74 43.73 21.91
C ALA A 19 23.38 43.31 22.52
N GLU A 20 22.27 43.79 21.95
CA GLU A 20 20.92 43.40 22.39
C GLU A 20 20.64 41.92 22.09
N ARG A 21 21.15 41.41 20.97
CA ARG A 21 21.06 39.98 20.63
C ARG A 21 21.82 39.11 21.61
N GLU A 22 23.02 39.53 22.02
CA GLU A 22 23.81 38.78 23.00
C GLU A 22 23.15 38.80 24.39
N ALA A 23 22.62 39.94 24.82
CA ALA A 23 21.86 40.04 26.06
C ALA A 23 20.61 39.14 26.04
N ALA A 24 19.87 39.11 24.92
CA ALA A 24 18.71 38.23 24.75
C ALA A 24 19.11 36.73 24.77
N LEU A 25 20.25 36.37 24.19
CA LEU A 25 20.77 35.00 24.23
C LEU A 25 21.18 34.58 25.65
N ARG A 26 21.77 35.50 26.43
CA ARG A 26 22.11 35.22 27.84
C ARG A 26 20.86 35.00 28.69
N ASP A 27 19.85 35.86 28.55
CA ASP A 27 18.56 35.73 29.25
C ASP A 27 17.82 34.45 28.85
N ALA A 28 17.81 34.09 27.56
CA ALA A 28 17.24 32.83 27.09
C ALA A 28 17.96 31.61 27.66
N ASN A 29 19.31 31.63 27.69
CA ASN A 29 20.11 30.56 28.28
C ASN A 29 19.88 30.43 29.79
N GLU A 30 19.70 31.54 30.50
CA GLU A 30 19.40 31.53 31.93
C GLU A 30 18.02 30.95 32.22
N LYS A 31 16.99 31.33 31.44
CA LYS A 31 15.65 30.75 31.51
C LYS A 31 15.66 29.25 31.23
N MET A 32 16.42 28.80 30.23
CA MET A 32 16.58 27.37 29.93
C MET A 32 17.22 26.61 31.10
N ARG A 33 18.21 27.20 31.78
CA ARG A 33 18.80 26.61 32.99
C ARG A 33 17.77 26.51 34.13
N GLN A 34 16.94 27.53 34.31
CA GLN A 34 15.86 27.50 35.31
C GLN A 34 14.82 26.40 34.98
N TYR A 35 14.45 26.22 33.70
CA TYR A 35 13.57 25.11 33.28
C TYR A 35 14.19 23.74 33.50
N ALA A 36 15.51 23.60 33.30
CA ALA A 36 16.21 22.34 33.54
C ALA A 36 16.26 22.00 35.04
N MET A 37 16.51 22.98 35.91
CA MET A 37 16.53 22.78 37.36
C MET A 37 15.13 22.58 37.96
N ASN A 38 14.11 23.30 37.46
CA ASN A 38 12.73 23.22 37.96
C ASN A 38 11.86 22.27 37.13
N ARG A 39 12.44 21.32 36.40
CA ARG A 39 11.67 20.39 35.56
C ARG A 39 10.78 19.52 36.47
N PRO A 40 9.44 19.60 36.36
CA PRO A 40 8.58 18.70 37.12
C PRO A 40 8.85 17.25 36.69
N SER A 41 8.82 16.32 37.63
CA SER A 41 9.00 14.90 37.36
C SER A 41 7.97 14.45 36.31
N LEU A 42 8.44 13.81 35.22
CA LEU A 42 7.59 13.40 34.09
C LEU A 42 6.44 12.47 34.53
N ASP A 43 6.57 11.81 35.68
CA ASP A 43 5.50 11.01 36.30
C ASP A 43 4.22 11.79 36.63
N LYS A 44 4.29 13.12 36.76
CA LYS A 44 3.12 13.97 37.09
C LYS A 44 2.47 14.59 35.87
N VAL A 45 3.08 14.50 34.69
CA VAL A 45 2.50 14.99 33.45
C VAL A 45 1.69 13.86 32.85
N LYS A 46 0.40 13.77 33.23
CA LYS A 46 -0.52 12.88 32.51
C LYS A 46 -0.51 13.33 31.04
N PRO A 47 -0.19 12.45 30.08
CA PRO A 47 -0.32 12.80 28.67
C PRO A 47 -1.77 13.24 28.47
N LYS A 48 -1.92 14.44 27.89
CA LYS A 48 -3.24 14.97 27.55
C LYS A 48 -3.78 14.07 26.44
N ARG A 49 -4.49 13.02 26.83
CA ARG A 49 -5.11 12.07 25.89
C ARG A 49 -5.86 12.87 24.84
N GLY A 50 -5.45 12.71 23.60
CA GLY A 50 -6.14 13.31 22.47
C GLY A 50 -7.57 12.77 22.42
N LEU A 51 -8.49 13.54 21.83
CA LEU A 51 -9.92 13.22 21.70
C LEU A 51 -10.21 11.88 20.95
N PHE A 52 -9.17 11.18 20.47
CA PHE A 52 -9.22 9.92 19.71
C PHE A 52 -8.46 8.76 20.38
N GLU A 53 -8.04 8.91 21.63
CA GLU A 53 -7.20 7.91 22.31
C GLU A 53 -8.05 6.98 23.20
N GLY A 54 -9.06 6.38 22.57
CA GLY A 54 -10.11 5.64 23.26
C GLY A 54 -10.58 4.39 22.56
N GLU A 55 -9.72 3.62 21.89
CA GLU A 55 -10.17 2.34 21.32
C GLU A 55 -9.09 1.25 21.12
N GLN A 56 -7.95 1.34 21.81
CA GLN A 56 -6.94 0.26 21.73
C GLN A 56 -7.46 -1.09 22.25
N GLY A 57 -8.48 -1.09 23.13
CA GLY A 57 -9.12 -2.33 23.61
C GLY A 57 -9.94 -3.08 22.57
N ASN A 58 -10.34 -2.42 21.47
CA ASN A 58 -11.19 -3.03 20.44
C ASN A 58 -10.40 -3.53 19.22
N GLN A 59 -9.09 -3.28 19.14
CA GLN A 59 -8.28 -3.70 18.00
C GLN A 59 -8.28 -5.22 17.83
N HIS A 60 -8.14 -5.98 18.92
CA HIS A 60 -8.20 -7.44 18.89
C HIS A 60 -9.60 -7.97 18.55
N PHE A 61 -10.65 -7.27 18.99
CA PHE A 61 -12.03 -7.64 18.66
C PHE A 61 -12.30 -7.42 17.16
N ILE A 62 -11.85 -6.30 16.60
CA ILE A 62 -12.00 -5.99 15.18
C ILE A 62 -11.20 -6.98 14.32
N GLN A 63 -9.96 -7.32 14.72
CA GLN A 63 -9.16 -8.34 14.06
C GLN A 63 -9.83 -9.71 14.10
N PHE A 64 -10.37 -10.11 15.25
CA PHE A 64 -11.09 -11.37 15.39
C PHE A 64 -12.38 -11.40 14.55
N ALA A 65 -13.13 -10.30 14.53
CA ALA A 65 -14.34 -10.16 13.73
C ALA A 65 -14.02 -10.24 12.22
N ALA A 66 -12.96 -9.58 11.78
CA ALA A 66 -12.49 -9.64 10.40
C ALA A 66 -12.11 -11.07 10.00
N VAL A 67 -11.24 -11.73 10.77
CA VAL A 67 -10.81 -13.10 10.49
C VAL A 67 -11.99 -14.07 10.48
N THR A 68 -12.90 -13.95 11.45
CA THR A 68 -14.09 -14.79 11.53
C THR A 68 -15.02 -14.55 10.34
N SER A 69 -15.17 -13.30 9.88
CA SER A 69 -15.99 -12.99 8.71
C SER A 69 -15.42 -13.62 7.43
N PHE A 70 -14.10 -13.59 7.24
CA PHE A 70 -13.45 -14.24 6.10
C PHE A 70 -13.57 -15.76 6.16
N LEU A 71 -13.43 -16.35 7.35
CA LEU A 71 -13.59 -17.79 7.54
C LEU A 71 -15.02 -18.23 7.22
N CYS A 72 -16.02 -17.52 7.74
CA CYS A 72 -17.43 -17.78 7.44
C CYS A 72 -17.71 -17.62 5.94
N ALA A 73 -17.19 -16.58 5.29
CA ALA A 73 -17.32 -16.40 3.85
C ALA A 73 -16.70 -17.58 3.08
N PHE A 74 -15.47 -17.98 3.41
CA PHE A 74 -14.78 -19.10 2.78
C PHE A 74 -15.55 -20.42 2.91
N LEU A 75 -16.15 -20.70 4.07
CA LEU A 75 -16.96 -21.91 4.28
C LEU A 75 -18.27 -21.89 3.51
N VAL A 76 -18.87 -20.70 3.30
CA VAL A 76 -20.15 -20.54 2.59
C VAL A 76 -19.94 -20.51 1.06
N THR A 77 -18.80 -20.00 0.58
CA THR A 77 -18.46 -19.91 -0.86
C THR A 77 -18.66 -21.21 -1.65
N PRO A 78 -18.22 -22.42 -1.22
CA PRO A 78 -18.43 -23.64 -1.99
C PRO A 78 -19.91 -24.03 -2.12
N PHE A 79 -20.73 -23.74 -1.09
CA PHE A 79 -22.16 -23.99 -1.13
C PHE A 79 -22.88 -23.01 -2.05
N LEU A 80 -22.52 -21.73 -2.00
CA LEU A 80 -23.04 -20.70 -2.91
C LEU A 80 -22.63 -20.98 -4.35
N GLY A 81 -21.37 -21.35 -4.61
CA GLY A 81 -20.90 -21.71 -5.95
C GLY A 81 -21.66 -22.91 -6.53
N LYS A 82 -21.90 -23.95 -5.73
CA LYS A 82 -22.70 -25.12 -6.14
C LYS A 82 -24.16 -24.73 -6.42
N LYS A 83 -24.74 -23.86 -5.61
CA LYS A 83 -26.09 -23.31 -5.81
C LYS A 83 -26.18 -22.49 -7.10
N ILE A 84 -25.22 -21.61 -7.34
CA ILE A 84 -25.16 -20.79 -8.57
C ILE A 84 -25.00 -21.67 -9.80
N ALA A 85 -24.24 -22.76 -9.75
CA ALA A 85 -24.03 -23.64 -10.91
C ALA A 85 -25.27 -24.50 -11.26
N LEU A 86 -26.02 -24.97 -10.26
CA LEU A 86 -27.09 -25.95 -10.46
C LEU A 86 -28.50 -25.34 -10.51
N ASP A 87 -28.74 -24.22 -9.82
CA ASP A 87 -30.07 -23.66 -9.58
C ASP A 87 -30.30 -22.44 -10.49
N GLU A 88 -31.15 -22.58 -11.52
CA GLU A 88 -31.46 -21.51 -12.49
C GLU A 88 -32.29 -20.38 -11.89
N ASP A 89 -33.18 -20.68 -10.96
CA ASP A 89 -34.06 -19.70 -10.33
C ASP A 89 -33.31 -18.85 -9.32
N PHE A 90 -32.35 -19.45 -8.61
CA PHE A 90 -31.45 -18.71 -7.73
C PHE A 90 -30.57 -17.73 -8.50
N ARG A 91 -30.07 -18.14 -9.67
CA ARG A 91 -29.31 -17.27 -10.58
C ARG A 91 -30.12 -16.05 -10.98
N LYS A 92 -31.31 -16.24 -11.56
CA LYS A 92 -32.12 -15.10 -12.04
C LYS A 92 -32.48 -14.07 -10.96
N LYS A 93 -32.57 -14.49 -9.69
CA LYS A 93 -33.05 -13.64 -8.59
C LYS A 93 -31.97 -12.91 -7.80
N PHE A 94 -30.82 -13.55 -7.56
CA PHE A 94 -29.79 -13.03 -6.63
C PHE A 94 -28.51 -12.59 -7.32
N VAL A 95 -28.36 -12.96 -8.59
CA VAL A 95 -27.11 -12.90 -9.32
C VAL A 95 -27.24 -11.75 -10.33
N PRO A 96 -26.49 -10.65 -10.17
CA PRO A 96 -26.62 -9.49 -11.05
C PRO A 96 -26.26 -9.85 -12.50
N SER A 97 -26.96 -9.21 -13.46
CA SER A 97 -26.80 -9.48 -14.89
C SER A 97 -25.45 -9.04 -15.48
N TRP A 98 -24.66 -8.25 -14.74
CA TRP A 98 -23.33 -7.80 -15.15
C TRP A 98 -22.21 -8.79 -14.79
N TYR A 99 -22.51 -9.78 -13.95
CA TYR A 99 -21.54 -10.78 -13.56
C TYR A 99 -21.72 -11.97 -14.49
N ASP A 100 -20.63 -12.38 -15.17
CA ASP A 100 -20.65 -13.52 -16.07
C ASP A 100 -20.30 -14.80 -15.31
N TYR A 101 -21.24 -15.73 -15.24
CA TYR A 101 -21.08 -17.02 -14.55
C TYR A 101 -20.55 -18.10 -15.48
N SER A 102 -20.60 -17.84 -16.79
CA SER A 102 -19.96 -18.64 -17.82
C SER A 102 -18.53 -18.14 -17.97
N LEU A 103 -17.63 -18.63 -17.14
CA LEU A 103 -16.29 -18.88 -17.67
C LEU A 103 -16.51 -19.87 -18.81
N GLU A 104 -16.54 -19.37 -20.06
CA GLU A 104 -16.48 -20.23 -21.24
C GLU A 104 -15.32 -21.17 -20.98
N LYS A 105 -15.64 -22.46 -20.84
CA LYS A 105 -14.57 -23.46 -20.75
C LYS A 105 -13.78 -23.25 -22.04
N PRO A 106 -12.45 -23.07 -21.98
CA PRO A 106 -11.68 -23.01 -23.21
C PRO A 106 -12.06 -24.27 -24.01
N ASP A 107 -12.44 -24.07 -25.28
CA ASP A 107 -12.94 -25.14 -26.16
C ASP A 107 -11.98 -26.34 -26.21
N TYR A 108 -10.72 -26.11 -25.82
CA TYR A 108 -9.71 -27.12 -25.63
C TYR A 108 -9.03 -26.97 -24.26
N ALA A 109 -9.30 -27.90 -23.35
CA ALA A 109 -8.39 -28.13 -22.23
C ALA A 109 -7.14 -28.80 -22.83
N TRP A 110 -6.01 -28.08 -22.91
CA TRP A 110 -4.76 -28.66 -23.40
C TRP A 110 -4.52 -30.03 -22.76
N THR A 111 -4.27 -31.01 -23.61
CA THR A 111 -3.82 -32.31 -23.11
C THR A 111 -2.43 -32.12 -22.50
N ARG A 112 -2.09 -32.94 -21.50
CA ARG A 112 -0.75 -32.91 -20.88
C ARG A 112 0.38 -33.06 -21.91
N GLN A 113 0.11 -33.75 -23.01
CA GLN A 113 1.06 -33.96 -24.10
C GLN A 113 1.29 -32.68 -24.91
N GLU A 114 0.24 -31.98 -25.32
CA GLU A 114 0.37 -30.71 -26.05
C GLU A 114 1.01 -29.62 -25.21
N LEU A 115 0.71 -29.55 -23.91
CA LEU A 115 1.36 -28.61 -23.00
C LEU A 115 2.88 -28.87 -22.93
N HIS A 116 3.27 -30.14 -22.91
CA HIS A 116 4.69 -30.52 -22.89
C HIS A 116 5.39 -30.16 -24.20
N GLU A 117 4.73 -30.39 -25.33
CA GLU A 117 5.24 -30.05 -26.65
C GLU A 117 5.45 -28.54 -26.80
N GLN A 118 4.50 -27.72 -26.36
CA GLN A 118 4.65 -26.27 -26.34
C GLN A 118 5.77 -25.81 -25.40
N MET A 119 5.92 -26.45 -24.24
CA MET A 119 7.00 -26.12 -23.32
C MET A 119 8.37 -26.40 -23.94
N ILE A 120 8.53 -27.53 -24.66
CA ILE A 120 9.75 -27.85 -25.39
C ILE A 120 9.99 -26.85 -26.51
N GLU A 121 8.94 -26.48 -27.25
CA GLU A 121 9.04 -25.48 -28.32
C GLU A 121 9.56 -24.14 -27.78
N VAL A 122 9.00 -23.64 -26.69
CA VAL A 122 9.44 -22.40 -26.03
C VAL A 122 10.89 -22.52 -25.54
N GLN A 123 11.27 -23.65 -24.96
CA GLN A 123 12.65 -23.89 -24.52
C GLN A 123 13.64 -23.86 -25.69
N ASN A 124 13.30 -24.51 -26.81
CA ASN A 124 14.13 -24.52 -28.00
C ASN A 124 14.25 -23.11 -28.60
N GLN A 125 13.14 -22.38 -28.70
CA GLN A 125 13.15 -20.99 -29.18
C GLN A 125 14.03 -20.10 -28.29
N LEU A 126 13.93 -20.23 -26.96
CA LEU A 126 14.79 -19.49 -26.02
C LEU A 126 16.27 -19.85 -26.20
N ALA A 127 16.58 -21.13 -26.38
CA ALA A 127 17.94 -21.58 -26.62
C ALA A 127 18.51 -21.04 -27.94
N GLU A 128 17.73 -21.06 -29.02
CA GLU A 128 18.13 -20.49 -30.31
C GLU A 128 18.35 -18.97 -30.23
N ARG A 129 17.47 -18.24 -29.52
CA ARG A 129 17.62 -16.80 -29.26
C ARG A 129 18.87 -16.51 -28.43
N ALA A 130 19.19 -17.37 -27.47
CA ALA A 130 20.41 -17.26 -26.68
C ALA A 130 21.67 -17.46 -27.53
N ILE A 131 21.67 -18.48 -28.40
CA ILE A 131 22.78 -18.72 -29.34
C ILE A 131 22.94 -17.54 -30.31
N ARG A 132 21.84 -16.91 -30.72
CA ARG A 132 21.84 -15.70 -31.56
C ARG A 132 22.30 -14.44 -30.82
N GLY A 133 22.52 -14.51 -29.51
CA GLY A 133 22.92 -13.36 -28.70
C GLY A 133 21.80 -12.33 -28.55
N GLU A 134 20.53 -12.77 -28.49
CA GLU A 134 19.42 -11.86 -28.15
C GLU A 134 19.44 -11.44 -26.67
N PHE A 135 20.17 -12.17 -25.81
CA PHE A 135 20.35 -11.86 -24.37
C PHE A 135 21.65 -11.11 -24.06
N THR A 136 22.23 -10.39 -25.02
CA THR A 136 23.30 -9.42 -24.71
C THR A 136 22.78 -8.29 -23.83
N PRO A 137 23.58 -7.75 -22.90
CA PRO A 137 23.13 -6.72 -21.94
C PRO A 137 22.51 -5.49 -22.63
N GLU A 138 23.06 -5.09 -23.78
CA GLU A 138 22.55 -3.94 -24.58
C GLU A 138 21.13 -4.17 -25.11
N LYS A 139 20.81 -5.39 -25.58
CA LYS A 139 19.46 -5.74 -26.08
C LYS A 139 18.46 -5.93 -24.94
N LEU A 140 18.92 -6.43 -23.80
CA LEU A 140 18.09 -6.54 -22.60
C LEU A 140 17.67 -5.16 -22.08
N GLU A 141 18.58 -4.18 -22.11
CA GLU A 141 18.27 -2.80 -21.75
C GLU A 141 17.26 -2.17 -22.72
N GLN A 142 17.39 -2.41 -24.03
CA GLN A 142 16.41 -1.98 -25.03
C GLN A 142 15.03 -2.61 -24.78
N MET A 143 14.96 -3.93 -24.53
CA MET A 143 13.69 -4.61 -24.22
C MET A 143 13.04 -4.09 -22.93
N ARG A 144 13.84 -3.76 -21.90
CA ARG A 144 13.33 -3.13 -20.66
C ARG A 144 12.77 -1.73 -20.93
N ALA A 145 13.49 -0.93 -21.71
CA ALA A 145 13.05 0.42 -22.08
C ALA A 145 11.74 0.39 -22.88
N GLU A 146 11.60 -0.55 -23.83
CA GLU A 146 10.36 -0.76 -24.58
C GLU A 146 9.21 -1.23 -23.67
N ARG A 147 9.46 -2.19 -22.76
CA ARG A 147 8.45 -2.66 -21.80
C ARG A 147 7.92 -1.52 -20.93
N MET A 148 8.80 -0.66 -20.41
CA MET A 148 8.41 0.52 -19.62
C MET A 148 7.59 1.54 -20.41
N ALA A 149 7.85 1.67 -21.72
CA ALA A 149 7.11 2.59 -22.58
C ALA A 149 5.65 2.16 -22.83
N TYR A 150 5.39 0.85 -22.93
CA TYR A 150 4.05 0.32 -23.19
C TYR A 150 3.26 -0.03 -21.92
N HIS A 151 3.95 -0.30 -20.80
CA HIS A 151 3.33 -0.64 -19.52
C HIS A 151 3.87 0.25 -18.40
N PRO A 152 3.50 1.55 -18.37
CA PRO A 152 3.92 2.44 -17.31
C PRO A 152 3.26 2.01 -15.98
N GLY A 153 4.04 1.49 -15.04
CA GLY A 153 3.60 1.15 -13.68
C GLY A 153 3.87 -0.29 -13.22
N LEU A 154 4.47 -1.15 -14.05
CA LEU A 154 5.18 -2.35 -13.57
C LEU A 154 6.63 -1.95 -13.32
N GLU A 155 6.86 -1.16 -12.27
CA GLU A 155 8.20 -1.05 -11.71
C GLU A 155 8.56 -2.43 -11.19
N ASP A 156 9.73 -2.94 -11.60
CA ASP A 156 10.22 -4.22 -11.12
C ASP A 156 10.40 -4.06 -9.60
N ASP A 157 9.49 -4.67 -8.82
CA ASP A 157 9.58 -4.81 -7.36
C ASP A 157 10.79 -5.71 -7.04
N ASP A 158 12.01 -5.22 -7.30
CA ASP A 158 13.28 -5.88 -7.01
C ASP A 158 13.65 -5.79 -5.51
N ASP A 159 12.73 -5.31 -4.65
CA ASP A 159 12.90 -5.17 -3.20
C ASP A 159 12.50 -6.43 -2.41
N ILE A 160 12.78 -7.64 -2.91
CA ILE A 160 12.79 -8.85 -2.07
C ILE A 160 14.20 -8.98 -1.46
N GLU A 161 14.41 -8.30 -0.34
CA GLU A 161 15.58 -8.49 0.53
C GLU A 161 15.51 -9.87 1.23
N ASP A 162 16.64 -10.60 1.22
CA ASP A 162 16.88 -11.89 1.90
C ASP A 162 16.76 -11.82 3.44
#